data_AF-A0A2V6EP24-F1
#
_entry.id   AF-A0A2V6EP24-F1
#
_cell.length_a   1.000
_cell.length_b   1.000
_cell.length_c   1.000
_cell.angle_alpha   90.00
_cell.angle_beta   90.00
_cell.angle_gamma   90.00
#
_symmetry.space_group_name_H-M   'P 1'
#
loop_
_entity.id
_entity.type
_entity.pdbx_description
1 polymer ?
#
loop_
_entity_poly.entity_id
_entity_poly.type
_entity_poly.pdbx_seq_one_letter_code
_entity_poly.pdbx_strand_id
1 'polypeptide(L)' 'MFSYFVVAIGGALGSVGRFWLSGTIAQKFGETFPAGTLLVNVSGSLIIGFFSAL' A
#
# COMPACT_ATOMS: atom_id res chain seq x y z
N MET A 1 -10.57 -13.21 18.40
CA MET A 1 -11.26 -11.93 18.14
C MET A 1 -10.27 -10.79 17.90
N PHE A 2 -9.30 -10.55 18.78
CA PHE A 2 -8.29 -9.49 18.60
C PHE A 2 -7.55 -9.53 17.24
N SER A 3 -7.14 -10.70 16.77
CA SER A 3 -6.47 -10.84 15.46
C SER A 3 -7.30 -10.31 14.29
N TYR A 4 -8.62 -10.49 14.30
CA TYR A 4 -9.50 -9.95 13.27
C TYR A 4 -9.51 -8.42 13.27
N PHE A 5 -9.43 -7.80 14.45
CA PHE A 5 -9.37 -6.35 14.58
C PHE A 5 -8.07 -5.80 14.00
N VAL A 6 -6.93 -6.45 14.28
CA VAL A 6 -5.64 -6.07 13.70
C VAL A 6 -5.64 -6.23 12.19
N VAL A 7 -6.18 -7.33 11.66
CA VAL A 7 -6.33 -7.56 10.22
C VAL A 7 -7.22 -6.49 9.59
N ALA A 8 -8.35 -6.14 10.22
CA ALA A 8 -9.26 -5.13 9.73
C ALA A 8 -8.60 -3.74 9.68
N ILE A 9 -7.89 -3.34 10.73
CA ILE A 9 -7.15 -2.07 10.75
C ILE A 9 -6.05 -2.06 9.70
N GLY A 10 -5.24 -3.13 9.62
CA GLY A 10 -4.18 -3.24 8.61
C GLY A 10 -4.73 -3.17 7.19
N GLY A 11 -5.83 -3.87 6.91
CA GLY A 11 -6.52 -3.84 5.62
C GLY A 11 -7.10 -2.46 5.30
N ALA A 12 -7.71 -1.78 6.27
CA ALA A 12 -8.24 -0.43 6.09
C ALA A 12 -7.12 0.57 5.77
N LEU A 13 -6.04 0.58 6.56
CA LEU A 13 -4.88 1.44 6.33
C LEU A 13 -4.22 1.15 4.97
N GLY A 14 -4.03 -0.12 4.64
CA GLY A 14 -3.41 -0.53 3.37
C GLY A 14 -4.24 -0.15 2.15
N SER A 15 -5.56 -0.39 2.18
CA SER A 15 -6.46 -0.08 1.06
C SER A 15 -6.65 1.42 0.86
N VAL A 16 -6.85 2.19 1.94
CA VAL A 16 -6.96 3.66 1.87
C VAL A 16 -5.63 4.28 1.42
N GLY A 17 -4.51 3.81 1.97
CA GLY A 17 -3.18 4.27 1.58
C GLY A 17 -2.88 4.01 0.10
N ARG A 18 -3.24 2.82 -0.40
CA ARG A 18 -3.14 2.49 -1.83
C ARG A 18 -3.98 3.42 -2.70
N PHE A 19 -5.24 3.64 -2.34
CA PHE A 19 -6.14 4.50 -3.11
C PHE A 19 -5.60 5.94 -3.18
N TRP A 20 -5.22 6.49 -2.03
CA TRP A 20 -4.69 7.84 -1.94
C TRP A 20 -3.36 8.02 -2.69
N LEU A 21 -2.40 7.10 -2.51
CA LEU A 21 -1.10 7.19 -3.16
C LEU A 21 -1.21 7.00 -4.68
N SER A 22 -1.96 6.00 -5.13
CA SER A 22 -2.17 5.80 -6.56
C SER A 22 -2.81 7.00 -7.23
N GLY A 23 -3.85 7.58 -6.62
CA GLY A 23 -4.50 8.81 -7.13
C GLY A 23 -3.55 10.01 -7.13
N THR A 24 -2.76 10.18 -6.07
CA THR A 24 -1.78 11.28 -5.97
C THR A 24 -0.71 11.18 -7.04
N ILE A 25 -0.21 9.97 -7.32
CA ILE A 25 0.79 9.74 -8.36
C ILE A 25 0.18 9.94 -9.76
N ALA A 26 -1.03 9.43 -10.00
CA ALA A 26 -1.74 9.65 -11.26
C ALA A 26 -1.94 11.15 -11.55
N GLN A 27 -2.31 11.95 -10.55
CA GLN A 27 -2.46 13.41 -10.70
C GLN A 27 -1.15 14.13 -11.01
N LYS A 28 -0.02 13.67 -10.44
CA LYS A 28 1.28 14.35 -10.59
C LYS A 28 2.08 13.91 -11.81
N PHE A 29 2.00 12.64 -12.17
CA PHE A 29 2.86 12.02 -13.18
C PHE A 29 2.06 11.47 -14.38
N GLY A 30 0.74 11.61 -14.37
CA GLY A 30 -0.15 11.05 -15.38
C GLY A 30 -0.33 9.53 -15.26
N GLU A 31 -1.04 8.95 -16.23
CA GLU A 31 -1.42 7.54 -16.23
C GLU A 31 -0.79 6.72 -17.37
N THR A 32 0.22 7.27 -18.06
CA THR A 32 0.94 6.56 -19.14
C THR A 32 1.63 5.29 -18.63
N PHE A 33 2.05 5.29 -17.36
CA PHE A 33 2.60 4.13 -16.66
C PHE A 33 1.99 4.03 -15.25
N PRO A 34 1.65 2.83 -14.75
CA PRO A 34 1.02 2.65 -13.43
C PRO A 34 2.02 2.81 -12.26
N ALA A 35 2.71 3.95 -12.21
CA ALA A 35 3.74 4.27 -11.21
C ALA A 35 3.18 4.19 -9.78
N GLY A 36 1.95 4.67 -9.55
CA GLY A 36 1.32 4.63 -8.24
C GLY A 36 1.13 3.19 -7.75
N THR A 37 0.60 2.32 -8.61
CA THR A 37 0.45 0.89 -8.30
C THR A 37 1.79 0.22 -8.07
N LEU A 38 2.82 0.52 -8.87
CA LEU A 38 4.16 -0.02 -8.66
C LEU A 38 4.72 0.38 -7.30
N LEU A 39 4.65 1.67 -6.95
CA LEU A 39 5.16 2.21 -5.68
C LEU A 39 4.47 1.57 -4.47
N VAL A 40 3.15 1.39 -4.52
CA VAL A 40 2.41 0.72 -3.43
C VAL A 40 2.87 -0.73 -3.25
N ASN A 41 3.04 -1.48 -4.33
CA ASN A 41 3.47 -2.88 -4.24
C ASN A 41 4.91 -2.99 -3.72
N VAL A 42 5.85 -2.21 -4.28
CA VAL A 42 7.26 -2.26 -3.87
C VAL A 42 7.41 -1.88 -2.40
N SER A 43 6.78 -0.78 -1.97
CA SER A 43 6.83 -0.36 -0.55
C SER A 43 6.18 -1.40 0.38
N GLY A 44 5.02 -1.95 0.02
CA GLY A 44 4.36 -3.00 0.78
C GLY A 44 5.22 -4.27 0.91
N SER A 45 5.82 -4.73 -0.18
CA SER A 45 6.71 -5.89 -0.17
C SER A 45 7.96 -5.66 0.66
N LEU A 46 8.54 -4.45 0.65
CA LEU A 46 9.69 -4.11 1.51
C LEU A 46 9.31 -4.11 2.99
N ILE A 47 8.14 -3.57 3.35
CA ILE A 47 7.64 -3.59 4.73
C ILE A 47 7.43 -5.03 5.19
N ILE A 48 6.75 -5.86 4.39
CA ILE A 48 6.53 -7.28 4.69
C ILE A 48 7.86 -8.01 4.83
N GLY A 49 8.79 -7.80 3.88
CA GLY A 49 10.11 -8.43 3.89
C GLY A 49 10.93 -8.05 5.12
N PHE A 50 10.90 -6.78 5.52
CA PHE A 50 11.58 -6.29 6.73
C PHE A 50 11.05 -6.99 7.98
N PHE A 51 9.72 -7.03 8.18
CA PHE A 51 9.14 -7.70 9.35
C PHE A 51 9.29 -9.22 9.31
N SER A 52 9.37 -9.82 8.12
CA SER A 52 9.61 -11.26 7.98
C SER A 52 11.07 -11.65 8.26
N ALA A 53 12.00 -10.71 8.15
CA ALA A 53 13.43 -10.93 8.36
C ALA A 53 13.91 -10.55 9.78
N LEU A 54 13.06 -9.89 10.57
CA LEU A 54 13.28 -9.57 11.98
C LEU A 54 13.00 -10.77 12.88
#